data_AF-A0AA96RFS4-F1
#
_entry.id   AF-A0AA96RFS4-F1
#
_cell.length_a   1.000
_cell.length_b   1.000
_cell.length_c   1.000
_cell.angle_alpha   90.00
_cell.angle_beta   90.00
_cell.angle_gamma   90.00
#
_symmetry.space_group_name_H-M   'P 1'
#
loop_
_entity.id
_entity.type
_entity.pdbx_description
1 polymer ?
#
loop_
_entity_poly.entity_id
_entity_poly.type
_entity_poly.pdbx_seq_one_letter_code
_entity_poly.pdbx_strand_id
1 'polypeptide(L)'
;METEMDKPELSAFERFLYWFLVPIVFVLVLIVVLLTLFDYDVKDSLLKAANRVPVVSKLVPDPAAGALSGSGEKPAEQAKAQDKTVADLTAKLGEKDNELKKSDELFLQKDQTIKDLQAKVAQLEEQLKSKAKTDEEYHAQIQQTASMYTKMNPSKAAPIMENLTLKEQVLLFSEMKPDDRVKILEKMDPKKAAEASIYLKDLTPVKDREIAALQERIQLNDNSAKAGQKLTTTDLGQTFSNMTPKSAAAVLVEMYAVNPTKVLDILTATDTQARSKIMSALADANKDTAAKITSKLGS
;
A
#
# COMPACT_ATOMS: atom_id res chain seq x y z
N MET A 1 -44.60 -27.88 -39.55
CA MET A 1 -43.73 -27.17 -38.59
C MET A 1 -42.53 -26.73 -39.40
N GLU A 2 -42.62 -25.69 -40.22
CA GLU A 2 -42.92 -24.28 -39.88
C GLU A 2 -42.09 -23.87 -38.66
N THR A 3 -41.19 -22.87 -38.71
CA THR A 3 -41.28 -21.60 -39.43
C THR A 3 -39.90 -21.11 -39.88
N GLU A 4 -39.76 -20.79 -41.18
CA GLU A 4 -38.73 -19.85 -41.64
C GLU A 4 -39.13 -18.45 -41.14
N MET A 5 -38.25 -17.82 -40.36
CA MET A 5 -38.46 -16.47 -39.85
C MET A 5 -37.99 -15.46 -40.89
N ASP A 6 -38.98 -14.81 -41.51
CA ASP A 6 -38.83 -13.59 -42.30
C ASP A 6 -38.03 -12.53 -41.52
N LYS A 7 -36.91 -12.10 -42.10
CA LYS A 7 -36.15 -10.94 -41.64
C LYS A 7 -36.80 -9.68 -42.21
N PRO A 8 -37.08 -8.63 -41.41
CA PRO A 8 -37.66 -7.40 -41.94
C PRO A 8 -36.71 -6.79 -42.97
N GLU A 9 -37.22 -6.51 -44.16
CA GLU A 9 -36.48 -5.85 -45.23
C GLU A 9 -36.11 -4.43 -44.80
N LEU A 10 -34.92 -4.26 -44.24
CA LEU A 10 -34.31 -2.96 -44.00
C LEU A 10 -34.24 -2.19 -45.32
N SER A 11 -34.84 -0.99 -45.32
CA SER A 11 -35.00 -0.12 -46.48
C SER A 11 -33.65 0.11 -47.18
N ALA A 12 -33.61 0.11 -48.51
CA ALA A 12 -32.37 0.29 -49.29
C ALA A 12 -31.59 1.56 -48.89
N PHE A 13 -32.28 2.59 -48.40
CA PHE A 13 -31.68 3.80 -47.85
C PHE A 13 -30.96 3.58 -46.51
N GLU A 14 -31.50 2.73 -45.65
CA GLU A 14 -30.92 2.38 -44.35
C GLU A 14 -29.66 1.52 -44.50
N ARG A 15 -29.63 0.64 -45.53
CA ARG A 15 -28.43 -0.11 -45.93
C ARG A 15 -27.34 0.81 -46.50
N PHE A 16 -27.73 1.80 -47.32
CA PHE A 16 -26.79 2.81 -47.84
C PHE A 16 -26.20 3.68 -46.72
N LEU A 17 -27.04 4.13 -45.79
CA LEU A 17 -26.62 4.90 -44.62
C LEU A 17 -25.65 4.08 -43.76
N TYR A 18 -25.93 2.82 -43.45
CA TYR A 18 -25.00 2.00 -42.66
C TYR A 18 -23.69 1.74 -43.40
N TRP A 19 -23.73 1.44 -44.70
CA TRP A 19 -22.53 1.18 -45.49
C TRP A 19 -21.63 2.41 -45.65
N PHE A 20 -22.21 3.62 -45.70
CA PHE A 20 -21.44 4.85 -45.96
C PHE A 20 -21.20 5.70 -44.70
N LEU A 21 -22.20 5.88 -43.84
CA LEU A 21 -22.13 6.73 -42.64
C LEU A 21 -21.26 6.11 -41.55
N VAL A 22 -21.41 4.82 -41.27
CA VAL A 22 -20.64 4.15 -40.20
C VAL A 22 -19.14 4.22 -40.44
N PRO A 23 -18.59 3.91 -41.63
CA PRO A 23 -17.15 4.07 -41.86
C PRO A 23 -16.70 5.54 -41.79
N ILE A 24 -17.51 6.51 -42.23
CA ILE A 24 -17.15 7.93 -42.15
C ILE A 24 -17.10 8.42 -40.70
N VAL A 25 -18.09 8.04 -39.87
CA VAL A 25 -18.10 8.40 -38.45
C VAL A 25 -16.92 7.75 -37.73
N PHE A 26 -16.60 6.50 -38.05
CA PHE A 26 -15.45 5.81 -37.48
C PHE A 26 -14.12 6.51 -37.82
N VAL A 27 -13.95 6.96 -39.07
CA VAL A 27 -12.78 7.74 -39.49
C VAL A 27 -12.71 9.08 -38.75
N LEU A 28 -13.83 9.78 -38.58
CA LEU A 28 -13.88 11.04 -37.83
C LEU A 28 -13.45 10.85 -36.37
N VAL A 29 -13.92 9.78 -35.72
CA VAL A 29 -13.52 9.45 -34.34
C VAL A 29 -12.02 9.19 -34.26
N LEU A 30 -11.46 8.42 -35.19
CA LEU A 30 -10.01 8.18 -35.22
C LEU A 30 -9.20 9.47 -35.43
N ILE A 31 -9.67 10.38 -36.29
CA ILE A 31 -9.03 11.68 -36.49
C ILE A 31 -9.04 12.51 -35.21
N VAL A 32 -10.16 12.57 -34.49
CA VAL A 32 -10.25 13.30 -33.22
C VAL A 32 -9.28 12.73 -32.19
N VAL A 33 -9.22 11.40 -32.05
CA VAL A 33 -8.27 10.74 -31.15
C VAL A 33 -6.83 11.03 -31.54
N LEU A 34 -6.50 11.00 -32.84
CA LEU A 34 -5.17 11.36 -33.32
C LEU A 34 -4.82 12.80 -32.95
N LEU A 35 -5.71 13.76 -33.22
CA LEU A 35 -5.47 15.17 -32.92
C LEU A 35 -5.31 15.44 -31.42
N THR A 36 -6.02 14.71 -30.55
CA THR A 36 -5.82 14.80 -29.09
C THR A 36 -4.47 14.26 -28.63
N LEU A 37 -3.89 13.26 -29.32
CA LEU A 37 -2.56 12.75 -29.00
C LEU A 37 -1.43 13.70 -29.44
N PHE A 38 -1.69 14.56 -30.44
CA PHE A 38 -0.76 15.57 -30.94
C PHE A 38 -0.88 16.93 -30.23
N ASP A 39 -1.61 17.00 -29.10
CA ASP A 39 -1.86 18.23 -28.30
C ASP A 39 -2.48 19.39 -29.09
N TYR A 40 -3.22 19.09 -30.17
CA TYR A 40 -3.97 20.09 -30.91
C TYR A 40 -5.27 20.46 -30.18
N ASP A 41 -5.62 21.75 -30.14
CA ASP A 41 -6.89 22.26 -29.61
C ASP A 41 -8.10 21.83 -30.48
N VAL A 42 -8.51 20.57 -30.30
CA VAL A 42 -9.65 19.95 -31.00
C VAL A 42 -10.97 20.67 -30.71
N LYS A 43 -11.09 21.35 -29.56
CA LYS A 43 -12.31 22.05 -29.14
C LYS A 43 -12.60 23.28 -30.01
N ASP A 44 -11.60 24.12 -30.24
CA ASP A 44 -11.75 25.33 -31.07
C ASP A 44 -12.03 25.01 -32.54
N SER A 45 -11.39 23.95 -33.05
CA SER A 45 -11.61 23.48 -34.42
C SER A 45 -12.99 22.84 -34.60
N LEU A 46 -13.49 22.12 -33.58
CA LEU A 46 -14.83 21.53 -33.58
C LEU A 46 -15.93 22.60 -33.54
N LEU A 47 -15.75 23.64 -32.72
CA LEU A 47 -16.70 24.76 -32.66
C LEU A 47 -16.76 25.53 -33.99
N LYS A 48 -15.61 25.78 -34.63
CA LYS A 48 -15.54 26.41 -35.97
C LYS A 48 -16.17 25.54 -37.07
N ALA A 49 -15.98 24.21 -37.00
CA ALA A 49 -16.57 23.28 -37.96
C ALA A 49 -18.09 23.14 -37.76
N ALA A 50 -18.57 23.12 -36.51
CA ALA A 50 -19.99 23.06 -36.18
C ALA A 50 -20.74 24.29 -36.71
N ASN A 51 -20.16 25.48 -36.57
CA ASN A 51 -20.78 26.73 -37.07
C ASN A 51 -20.90 26.81 -38.60
N ARG A 52 -20.19 25.97 -39.35
CA ARG A 52 -20.31 25.88 -40.82
C ARG A 52 -21.44 24.97 -41.29
N VAL A 53 -22.08 24.20 -40.40
CA VAL A 53 -23.19 23.33 -40.76
C VAL A 53 -24.51 24.07 -40.47
N PRO A 54 -25.30 24.42 -41.51
CA PRO A 54 -26.44 25.34 -41.38
C PRO A 54 -27.59 24.85 -40.47
N VAL A 55 -27.55 23.60 -40.01
CA VAL A 55 -28.57 22.98 -39.15
C VAL A 55 -28.26 23.15 -37.65
N VAL A 56 -26.98 23.27 -37.26
CA VAL A 56 -26.57 23.32 -35.84
C VAL A 56 -26.21 24.72 -35.33
N SER A 57 -26.13 25.72 -36.23
CA SER A 57 -25.82 27.12 -35.89
C SER A 57 -26.86 27.83 -35.01
N LYS A 58 -28.04 27.22 -34.79
CA LYS A 58 -29.07 27.78 -33.90
C LYS A 58 -28.97 27.32 -32.44
N LEU A 59 -28.16 26.31 -32.15
CA LEU A 59 -28.00 25.75 -30.80
C LEU A 59 -26.63 26.04 -30.17
N VAL A 60 -25.68 26.57 -30.95
CA VAL A 60 -24.31 26.84 -30.51
C VAL A 60 -24.09 28.37 -30.45
N PRO A 61 -23.69 28.94 -29.30
CA PRO A 61 -23.37 30.36 -29.18
C PRO A 61 -22.15 30.74 -30.03
N ASP A 62 -22.30 31.77 -30.88
CA ASP A 62 -21.28 32.26 -31.80
C ASP A 62 -20.17 33.04 -31.04
N PRO A 63 -18.87 32.75 -31.23
CA PRO A 63 -17.81 33.58 -30.68
C PRO A 63 -17.73 34.93 -31.41
N ALA A 64 -17.80 36.00 -30.63
CA ALA A 64 -17.99 37.37 -31.09
C ALA A 64 -16.97 37.87 -32.12
N ALA A 65 -17.48 38.39 -33.24
CA ALA A 65 -16.81 39.43 -34.02
C ALA A 65 -17.84 40.34 -34.74
N GLY A 66 -17.92 41.60 -34.32
CA GLY A 66 -18.22 42.73 -35.21
C GLY A 66 -19.68 43.14 -35.50
N ALA A 67 -20.22 43.99 -34.62
CA ALA A 67 -20.97 45.23 -34.92
C ALA A 67 -22.44 45.22 -35.46
N LEU A 68 -23.31 45.73 -34.56
CA LEU A 68 -24.35 46.77 -34.74
C LEU A 68 -25.71 46.42 -35.40
N SER A 69 -26.73 46.15 -34.59
CA SER A 69 -27.79 47.14 -34.24
C SER A 69 -29.02 46.48 -33.60
N GLY A 70 -29.54 47.03 -32.50
CA GLY A 70 -30.89 46.73 -32.00
C GLY A 70 -31.06 46.71 -30.47
N SER A 71 -30.96 47.90 -29.85
CA SER A 71 -31.69 48.37 -28.65
C SER A 71 -32.25 47.36 -27.62
N GLY A 72 -31.76 47.46 -26.38
CA GLY A 72 -32.43 46.95 -25.17
C GLY A 72 -31.51 47.04 -23.95
N GLU A 73 -31.83 47.94 -23.03
CA GLU A 73 -31.11 48.17 -21.77
C GLU A 73 -30.80 46.87 -20.99
N LYS A 74 -29.51 46.61 -20.69
CA LYS A 74 -28.99 45.98 -19.44
C LYS A 74 -27.43 45.94 -19.36
N PRO A 75 -26.67 47.05 -19.41
CA PRO A 75 -25.21 46.97 -19.31
C PRO A 75 -24.67 46.81 -17.87
N ALA A 76 -25.46 47.15 -16.84
CA ALA A 76 -24.96 47.26 -15.47
C ALA A 76 -24.87 45.94 -14.69
N GLU A 77 -25.56 44.88 -15.15
CA GLU A 77 -25.69 43.62 -14.40
C GLU A 77 -24.71 42.55 -14.88
N GLN A 78 -24.37 42.55 -16.18
CA GLN A 78 -23.32 41.68 -16.76
C GLN A 78 -21.90 42.16 -16.41
N ALA A 79 -21.65 43.47 -16.37
CA ALA A 79 -20.37 44.02 -15.91
C ALA A 79 -20.11 43.72 -14.42
N LYS A 80 -21.13 43.85 -13.56
CA LYS A 80 -21.05 43.46 -12.14
C LYS A 80 -20.86 41.95 -11.93
N ALA A 81 -21.39 41.11 -12.82
CA ALA A 81 -21.18 39.66 -12.77
C ALA A 81 -19.75 39.29 -13.18
N GLN A 82 -19.19 39.93 -14.22
CA GLN A 82 -17.80 39.76 -14.63
C GLN A 82 -16.81 40.23 -13.56
N ASP A 83 -17.02 41.41 -12.96
CA ASP A 83 -16.18 41.90 -11.86
C ASP A 83 -16.20 40.96 -10.64
N LYS A 84 -17.36 40.39 -10.31
CA LYS A 84 -17.47 39.38 -9.24
C LYS A 84 -16.73 38.08 -9.57
N THR A 85 -16.79 37.61 -10.82
CA THR A 85 -16.03 36.41 -11.23
C THR A 85 -14.52 36.65 -11.25
N VAL A 86 -14.07 37.84 -11.67
CA VAL A 86 -12.65 38.20 -11.64
C VAL A 86 -12.16 38.31 -10.20
N ALA A 87 -12.96 38.90 -9.30
CA ALA A 87 -12.64 38.95 -7.87
C ALA A 87 -12.57 37.55 -7.23
N ASP A 88 -13.52 36.66 -7.54
CA ASP A 88 -13.54 35.28 -7.01
C ASP A 88 -12.37 34.43 -7.56
N LEU A 89 -12.04 34.59 -8.84
CA LEU A 89 -10.87 33.92 -9.44
C LEU A 89 -9.55 34.45 -8.87
N THR A 90 -9.45 35.75 -8.61
CA THR A 90 -8.26 36.35 -7.97
C THR A 90 -8.11 35.88 -6.52
N ALA A 91 -9.23 35.75 -5.79
CA ALA A 91 -9.23 35.18 -4.44
C ALA A 91 -8.78 33.71 -4.45
N LYS A 92 -9.30 32.89 -5.37
CA LYS A 92 -8.88 31.48 -5.55
C LYS A 92 -7.42 31.33 -5.97
N LEU A 93 -6.91 32.23 -6.82
CA LEU A 93 -5.50 32.26 -7.18
C LEU A 93 -4.62 32.59 -5.98
N GLY A 94 -5.00 33.57 -5.16
CA GLY A 94 -4.29 33.90 -3.92
C GLY A 94 -4.33 32.78 -2.89
N GLU A 95 -5.45 32.07 -2.78
CA GLU A 95 -5.59 30.91 -1.90
C GLU A 95 -4.71 29.74 -2.37
N LYS A 96 -4.68 29.48 -3.69
CA LYS A 96 -3.82 28.45 -4.29
C LYS A 96 -2.33 28.78 -4.20
N ASP A 97 -1.95 30.04 -4.35
CA ASP A 97 -0.57 30.48 -4.18
C ASP A 97 -0.10 30.34 -2.72
N ASN A 98 -0.98 30.64 -1.76
CA ASN A 98 -0.71 30.39 -0.34
C ASN A 98 -0.63 28.89 0.01
N GLU A 99 -1.45 28.06 -0.62
CA GLU A 99 -1.41 26.61 -0.44
C GLU A 99 -0.14 25.99 -1.05
N LEU A 100 0.30 26.48 -2.20
CA LEU A 100 1.59 26.11 -2.81
C LEU A 100 2.77 26.50 -1.91
N LYS A 101 2.81 27.74 -1.41
CA LYS A 101 3.86 28.20 -0.49
C LYS A 101 3.94 27.35 0.78
N LYS A 102 2.78 27.04 1.38
CA LYS A 102 2.73 26.13 2.54
C LYS A 102 3.22 24.73 2.19
N SER A 103 2.87 24.21 1.02
CA SER A 103 3.33 22.89 0.58
C SER A 103 4.83 22.86 0.31
N ASP A 104 5.39 23.94 -0.25
CA ASP A 104 6.82 24.07 -0.49
C ASP A 104 7.60 24.17 0.82
N GLU A 105 7.10 24.94 1.80
CA GLU A 105 7.68 24.99 3.15
C GLU A 105 7.65 23.61 3.83
N LEU A 106 6.53 22.90 3.72
CA LEU A 106 6.39 21.54 4.26
C LEU A 106 7.34 20.57 3.54
N PHE A 107 7.48 20.69 2.22
CA PHE A 107 8.40 19.88 1.43
C PHE A 107 9.84 20.12 1.86
N LEU A 108 10.27 21.37 2.05
CA LEU A 108 11.61 21.71 2.53
C LEU A 108 11.87 21.16 3.94
N GLN A 109 10.91 21.27 4.85
CA GLN A 109 11.04 20.69 6.20
C GLN A 109 11.16 19.16 6.16
N LYS A 110 10.36 18.51 5.30
CA LYS A 110 10.42 17.05 5.12
C LYS A 110 11.73 16.63 4.48
N ASP A 111 12.23 17.35 3.49
CA ASP A 111 13.52 17.09 2.84
C ASP A 111 14.68 17.24 3.82
N GLN A 112 14.68 18.28 4.67
CA GLN A 112 15.63 18.41 5.77
C GLN A 112 15.55 17.26 6.78
N THR A 113 14.33 16.88 7.17
CA THR A 113 14.13 15.75 8.10
C THR A 113 14.66 14.44 7.50
N ILE A 114 14.43 14.21 6.20
CA ILE A 114 14.93 13.04 5.49
C ILE A 114 16.46 13.04 5.46
N LYS A 115 17.09 14.18 5.16
CA LYS A 115 18.56 14.32 5.16
C LYS A 115 19.14 14.05 6.55
N ASP A 116 18.54 14.61 7.61
CA ASP A 116 18.98 14.39 8.99
C ASP A 116 18.82 12.92 9.40
N LEU A 117 17.70 12.28 9.04
CA LEU A 117 17.48 10.86 9.31
C LEU A 117 18.48 9.98 8.54
N GLN A 118 18.75 10.28 7.28
CA GLN A 118 19.75 9.57 6.48
C GLN A 118 21.16 9.70 7.09
N ALA A 119 21.55 10.90 7.51
CA ALA A 119 22.82 11.13 8.19
C ALA A 119 22.91 10.34 9.51
N LYS A 120 21.83 10.31 10.29
CA LYS A 120 21.76 9.55 11.55
C LYS A 120 21.83 8.04 11.33
N VAL A 121 21.16 7.53 10.28
CA VAL A 121 21.24 6.12 9.89
C VAL A 121 22.68 5.77 9.49
N ALA A 122 23.32 6.56 8.62
CA ALA A 122 24.70 6.32 8.22
C ALA A 122 25.68 6.34 9.41
N GLN A 123 25.50 7.28 10.35
CA GLN A 123 26.29 7.34 11.57
C GLN A 123 26.09 6.10 12.46
N LEU A 124 24.85 5.66 12.64
CA LEU A 124 24.53 4.47 13.41
C LEU A 124 25.08 3.19 12.76
N GLU A 125 25.00 3.07 11.44
CA GLU A 125 25.58 1.96 10.70
C GLU A 125 27.09 1.89 10.86
N GLU A 126 27.79 3.03 10.82
CA GLU A 126 29.24 3.07 11.04
C GLU A 126 29.62 2.72 12.49
N GLN A 127 28.84 3.19 13.47
CA GLN A 127 29.03 2.80 14.87
C GLN A 127 28.78 1.30 15.10
N LEU A 128 27.79 0.71 14.43
CA LEU A 128 27.53 -0.72 14.51
C LEU A 128 28.63 -1.53 13.82
N LYS A 129 29.12 -1.10 12.65
CA LYS A 129 30.23 -1.76 11.96
C LYS A 129 31.54 -1.69 12.75
N SER A 130 31.86 -0.54 13.34
CA SER A 130 33.07 -0.38 14.15
C SER A 130 33.00 -1.21 15.44
N LYS A 131 31.85 -1.24 16.12
CA LYS A 131 31.64 -2.14 17.26
C LYS A 131 31.71 -3.60 16.85
N ALA A 132 31.03 -4.00 15.78
CA ALA A 132 31.05 -5.37 15.29
C ALA A 132 32.46 -5.84 14.92
N LYS A 133 33.27 -4.99 14.27
CA LYS A 133 34.69 -5.29 13.99
C LYS A 133 35.50 -5.47 15.27
N THR A 134 35.30 -4.60 16.25
CA THR A 134 36.00 -4.67 17.55
C THR A 134 35.61 -5.94 18.31
N ASP A 135 34.32 -6.29 18.30
CA ASP A 135 33.79 -7.49 18.93
C ASP A 135 34.27 -8.76 18.21
N GLU A 136 34.37 -8.75 16.87
CA GLU A 136 34.90 -9.84 16.07
C GLU A 136 36.40 -10.07 16.30
N GLU A 137 37.20 -9.00 16.36
CA GLU A 137 38.63 -9.08 16.70
C GLU A 137 38.84 -9.61 18.12
N TYR A 138 38.03 -9.16 19.08
CA TYR A 138 38.06 -9.63 20.46
C TYR A 138 37.63 -11.10 20.56
N HIS A 139 36.56 -11.49 19.87
CA HIS A 139 36.09 -12.87 19.78
C HIS A 139 37.14 -13.78 19.16
N ALA A 140 37.80 -13.34 18.08
CA ALA A 140 38.87 -14.09 17.44
C ALA A 140 40.05 -14.34 18.39
N GLN A 141 40.42 -13.35 19.22
CA GLN A 141 41.47 -13.52 20.25
C GLN A 141 41.06 -14.53 21.33
N ILE A 142 39.80 -14.49 21.79
CA ILE A 142 39.27 -15.48 22.76
C ILE A 142 39.29 -16.87 22.14
N GLN A 143 38.81 -17.02 20.91
CA GLN A 143 38.76 -18.29 20.20
C GLN A 143 40.17 -18.85 19.95
N GLN A 144 41.13 -18.01 19.58
CA GLN A 144 42.54 -18.40 19.43
C GLN A 144 43.11 -18.88 20.77
N THR A 145 42.83 -18.16 21.85
CA THR A 145 43.27 -18.53 23.21
C THR A 145 42.63 -19.86 23.63
N ALA A 146 41.34 -20.07 23.37
CA ALA A 146 40.65 -21.33 23.65
C ALA A 146 41.24 -22.47 22.82
N SER A 147 41.54 -22.23 21.54
CA SER A 147 42.24 -23.19 20.68
C SER A 147 43.62 -23.55 21.23
N MET A 148 44.32 -22.61 21.86
CA MET A 148 45.61 -22.91 22.48
C MET A 148 45.48 -23.89 23.65
N TYR A 149 44.53 -23.63 24.55
CA TYR A 149 44.31 -24.50 25.70
C TYR A 149 43.77 -25.89 25.32
N THR A 150 42.93 -25.99 24.29
CA THR A 150 42.43 -27.29 23.78
C THR A 150 43.50 -28.13 23.11
N LYS A 151 44.51 -27.50 22.47
CA LYS A 151 45.67 -28.21 21.88
C LYS A 151 46.69 -28.65 22.93
N MET A 152 46.62 -28.12 24.15
CA MET A 152 47.48 -28.51 25.26
C MET A 152 46.98 -29.81 25.89
N ASN A 153 47.86 -30.56 26.55
CA ASN A 153 47.43 -31.71 27.35
C ASN A 153 46.42 -31.24 28.43
N PRO A 154 45.22 -31.85 28.54
CA PRO A 154 44.20 -31.44 29.51
C PRO A 154 44.70 -31.37 30.96
N SER A 155 45.59 -32.27 31.38
CA SER A 155 46.18 -32.25 32.72
C SER A 155 47.13 -31.07 32.98
N LYS A 156 47.60 -30.39 31.92
CA LYS A 156 48.39 -29.16 32.00
C LYS A 156 47.52 -27.91 31.80
N ALA A 157 46.51 -28.00 30.93
CA ALA A 157 45.59 -26.91 30.66
C ALA A 157 44.69 -26.59 31.87
N ALA A 158 44.14 -27.62 32.52
CA ALA A 158 43.24 -27.49 33.66
C ALA A 158 43.81 -26.62 34.81
N PRO A 159 45.01 -26.89 35.37
CA PRO A 159 45.56 -26.07 36.45
C PRO A 159 45.87 -24.64 36.00
N ILE A 160 46.15 -24.39 34.71
CA ILE A 160 46.36 -23.04 34.19
C ILE A 160 45.01 -22.29 34.13
N MET A 161 43.97 -22.95 33.60
CA MET A 161 42.63 -22.37 33.51
C MET A 161 41.97 -22.16 34.87
N GLU A 162 42.32 -22.97 35.87
CA GLU A 162 41.88 -22.80 37.26
C GLU A 162 42.42 -21.57 37.98
N ASN A 163 43.50 -20.99 37.46
CA ASN A 163 44.09 -19.76 37.99
C ASN A 163 43.54 -18.51 37.27
N LEU A 164 42.74 -18.68 36.22
CA LEU A 164 41.99 -17.58 35.60
C LEU A 164 40.82 -17.16 36.49
N THR A 165 40.30 -15.95 36.26
CA THR A 165 39.05 -15.58 36.90
C THR A 165 37.90 -16.42 36.36
N LEU A 166 36.86 -16.63 37.18
CA LEU A 166 35.69 -17.43 36.79
C LEU A 166 35.06 -16.95 35.48
N LYS A 167 35.02 -15.63 35.24
CA LYS A 167 34.46 -15.04 34.02
C LYS A 167 35.31 -15.35 32.77
N GLU A 168 36.62 -15.23 32.87
CA GLU A 168 37.54 -15.52 31.77
C GLU A 168 37.56 -17.01 31.45
N GLN A 169 37.54 -17.86 32.48
CA GLN A 169 37.46 -19.31 32.32
C GLN A 169 36.18 -19.72 31.57
N VAL A 170 35.05 -19.13 31.94
CA VAL A 170 33.73 -19.42 31.35
C VAL A 170 33.63 -18.91 29.91
N LEU A 171 34.20 -17.74 29.62
CA LEU A 171 34.32 -17.17 28.26
C LEU A 171 35.24 -18.03 27.37
N LEU A 172 36.31 -18.56 27.92
CA LEU A 172 37.20 -19.44 27.18
C LEU A 172 36.56 -20.80 26.91
N PHE A 173 35.83 -21.33 27.90
CA PHE A 173 35.08 -22.56 27.73
C PHE A 173 33.95 -22.43 26.72
N SER A 174 33.27 -21.27 26.61
CA SER A 174 32.19 -21.07 25.62
C SER A 174 32.69 -21.26 24.19
N GLU A 175 33.92 -20.85 23.90
CA GLU A 175 34.56 -21.00 22.59
C GLU A 175 35.17 -22.39 22.32
N MET A 176 35.14 -23.29 23.30
CA MET A 176 35.61 -24.68 23.15
C MET A 176 34.49 -25.62 22.72
N LYS A 177 34.85 -26.64 21.95
CA LYS A 177 33.96 -27.77 21.65
C LYS A 177 33.59 -28.53 22.93
N PRO A 178 32.38 -29.10 23.03
CA PRO A 178 31.92 -29.83 24.21
C PRO A 178 32.90 -30.91 24.68
N ASP A 179 33.43 -31.72 23.75
CA ASP A 179 34.34 -32.82 24.08
C ASP A 179 35.67 -32.34 24.67
N ASP A 180 36.21 -31.22 24.17
CA ASP A 180 37.49 -30.68 24.66
C ASP A 180 37.30 -29.97 26.01
N ARG A 181 36.15 -29.32 26.18
CA ARG A 181 35.73 -28.75 27.46
C ARG A 181 35.60 -29.81 28.54
N VAL A 182 34.97 -30.95 28.23
CA VAL A 182 34.82 -32.08 29.17
C VAL A 182 36.19 -32.61 29.61
N LYS A 183 37.11 -32.86 28.66
CA LYS A 183 38.46 -33.34 28.98
C LYS A 183 39.22 -32.42 29.94
N ILE A 184 39.04 -31.10 29.81
CA ILE A 184 39.69 -30.12 30.69
C ILE A 184 38.99 -30.08 32.06
N LEU A 185 37.66 -30.01 32.09
CA LEU A 185 36.88 -30.02 33.34
C LEU A 185 37.13 -31.28 34.18
N GLU A 186 37.33 -32.44 33.55
CA GLU A 186 37.70 -33.70 34.21
C GLU A 186 39.05 -33.65 34.94
N LYS A 187 39.94 -32.74 34.54
CA LYS A 187 41.27 -32.56 35.14
C LYS A 187 41.34 -31.38 36.10
N MET A 188 40.22 -30.71 36.34
CA MET A 188 40.14 -29.58 37.26
C MET A 188 39.72 -30.00 38.68
N ASP A 189 39.91 -29.09 39.63
CA ASP A 189 39.30 -29.17 40.95
C ASP A 189 37.77 -29.24 40.84
N PRO A 190 37.11 -30.23 41.50
CA PRO A 190 35.67 -30.43 41.39
C PRO A 190 34.81 -29.21 41.76
N LYS A 191 35.24 -28.37 42.71
CA LYS A 191 34.47 -27.18 43.10
C LYS A 191 34.57 -26.11 42.03
N LYS A 192 35.78 -25.84 41.53
CA LYS A 192 35.99 -24.89 40.44
C LYS A 192 35.30 -25.32 39.14
N ALA A 193 35.34 -26.62 38.81
CA ALA A 193 34.66 -27.16 37.65
C ALA A 193 33.13 -27.02 37.76
N ALA A 194 32.57 -27.24 38.96
CA ALA A 194 31.15 -27.03 39.22
C ALA A 194 30.75 -25.56 39.07
N GLU A 195 31.54 -24.64 39.63
CA GLU A 195 31.34 -23.19 39.46
C GLU A 195 31.37 -22.80 37.98
N ALA A 196 32.40 -23.18 37.23
CA ALA A 196 32.48 -22.88 35.80
C ALA A 196 31.28 -23.44 35.03
N SER A 197 30.85 -24.66 35.34
CA SER A 197 29.73 -25.32 34.66
C SER A 197 28.39 -24.63 34.91
N ILE A 198 28.17 -24.08 36.12
CA ILE A 198 26.96 -23.30 36.44
C ILE A 198 26.94 -22.03 35.60
N TYR A 199 28.03 -21.27 35.58
CA TYR A 199 28.09 -20.00 34.85
C TYR A 199 28.05 -20.21 33.33
N LEU A 200 28.58 -21.33 32.85
CA LEU A 200 28.54 -21.68 31.43
C LEU A 200 27.14 -22.11 30.96
N LYS A 201 26.34 -22.72 31.84
CA LYS A 201 24.91 -22.95 31.60
C LYS A 201 24.17 -21.62 31.45
N ASP A 202 24.54 -20.63 32.26
CA ASP A 202 23.92 -19.30 32.25
C ASP A 202 24.43 -18.40 31.10
N LEU A 203 25.59 -18.73 30.51
CA LEU A 203 26.14 -18.06 29.32
C LEU A 203 25.40 -18.39 28.03
N THR A 204 24.90 -19.61 27.85
CA THR A 204 23.86 -19.84 26.83
C THR A 204 22.65 -19.10 27.31
N PRO A 205 22.26 -17.96 26.70
CA PRO A 205 21.07 -17.28 27.16
C PRO A 205 19.96 -18.31 26.97
N VAL A 206 19.30 -18.66 28.07
CA VAL A 206 17.99 -19.32 27.99
C VAL A 206 17.10 -18.47 27.08
N LYS A 207 17.35 -17.15 27.00
CA LYS A 207 16.87 -16.26 25.94
C LYS A 207 17.20 -16.65 24.51
N ASP A 208 18.36 -17.21 24.16
CA ASP A 208 18.67 -17.61 22.77
C ASP A 208 18.06 -18.96 22.43
N ARG A 209 17.90 -19.85 23.42
CA ARG A 209 17.09 -21.08 23.25
C ARG A 209 15.60 -20.80 23.29
N GLU A 210 15.16 -19.83 24.08
CA GLU A 210 13.79 -19.33 24.12
C GLU A 210 13.52 -18.50 22.87
N ILE A 211 14.44 -17.67 22.38
CA ILE A 211 14.32 -16.93 21.12
C ILE A 211 14.43 -17.91 19.97
N ALA A 212 15.31 -18.92 19.99
CA ALA A 212 15.35 -19.95 18.96
C ALA A 212 14.10 -20.84 19.01
N ALA A 213 13.60 -21.22 20.19
CA ALA A 213 12.35 -21.97 20.33
C ALA A 213 11.12 -21.10 20.07
N LEU A 214 11.17 -19.79 20.32
CA LEU A 214 10.15 -18.81 19.97
C LEU A 214 10.21 -18.49 18.47
N GLN A 215 11.39 -18.46 17.86
CA GLN A 215 11.61 -18.32 16.42
C GLN A 215 11.23 -19.60 15.69
N GLU A 216 11.48 -20.77 16.26
CA GLU A 216 11.04 -22.07 15.77
C GLU A 216 9.52 -22.19 15.98
N ARG A 217 8.95 -21.70 17.09
CA ARG A 217 7.51 -21.55 17.27
C ARG A 217 6.92 -20.50 16.33
N ILE A 218 7.60 -19.40 16.03
CA ILE A 218 7.18 -18.39 15.05
C ILE A 218 7.30 -18.97 13.66
N GLN A 219 8.31 -19.78 13.33
CA GLN A 219 8.46 -20.47 12.05
C GLN A 219 7.47 -21.63 11.90
N LEU A 220 7.13 -22.33 12.98
CA LEU A 220 6.04 -23.30 13.02
C LEU A 220 4.70 -22.59 12.92
N ASN A 221 4.55 -21.41 13.55
CA ASN A 221 3.39 -20.54 13.39
C ASN A 221 3.38 -19.80 12.04
N ASP A 222 4.51 -19.62 11.34
CA ASP A 222 4.66 -18.98 10.03
C ASP A 222 4.50 -20.01 8.92
N ASN A 223 4.93 -21.25 9.14
CA ASN A 223 4.54 -22.40 8.34
C ASN A 223 3.07 -22.74 8.58
N SER A 224 2.55 -22.48 9.79
CA SER A 224 1.11 -22.43 10.08
C SER A 224 0.46 -21.08 9.75
N ALA A 225 1.19 -20.07 9.27
CA ALA A 225 0.67 -18.81 8.72
C ALA A 225 0.71 -18.80 7.19
N LYS A 226 1.52 -19.67 6.59
CA LYS A 226 1.29 -20.20 5.24
C LYS A 226 0.11 -21.18 5.21
N ALA A 227 -0.33 -21.65 6.37
CA ALA A 227 -1.59 -22.36 6.58
C ALA A 227 -2.52 -21.64 7.57
N GLY A 228 -2.37 -20.32 7.71
CA GLY A 228 -3.16 -19.49 8.59
C GLY A 228 -3.92 -18.50 7.75
N GLN A 229 -5.21 -18.77 7.53
CA GLN A 229 -6.15 -17.80 6.98
C GLN A 229 -6.08 -16.51 7.80
N LYS A 230 -5.26 -15.55 7.35
CA LYS A 230 -5.62 -14.15 7.46
C LYS A 230 -7.00 -14.10 6.83
N LEU A 231 -8.08 -13.88 7.61
CA LEU A 231 -9.46 -13.89 7.08
C LEU A 231 -9.45 -13.11 5.77
N THR A 232 -9.50 -13.84 4.66
CA THR A 232 -9.35 -13.23 3.36
C THR A 232 -10.64 -12.47 3.10
N THR A 233 -10.60 -11.50 2.21
CA THR A 233 -11.84 -10.84 1.75
C THR A 233 -12.85 -11.88 1.26
N THR A 234 -12.37 -12.99 0.68
CA THR A 234 -13.17 -14.15 0.30
C THR A 234 -13.79 -14.88 1.50
N ASP A 235 -13.04 -15.15 2.57
CA ASP A 235 -13.57 -15.79 3.78
C ASP A 235 -14.62 -14.91 4.48
N LEU A 236 -14.39 -13.59 4.49
CA LEU A 236 -15.37 -12.63 4.99
C LEU A 236 -16.61 -12.61 4.10
N GLY A 237 -16.44 -12.54 2.78
CA GLY A 237 -17.55 -12.61 1.82
C GLY A 237 -18.43 -13.85 2.02
N GLN A 238 -17.81 -15.02 2.25
CA GLN A 238 -18.52 -16.27 2.56
C GLN A 238 -19.23 -16.21 3.92
N THR A 239 -18.60 -15.60 4.94
CA THR A 239 -19.24 -15.43 6.25
C THR A 239 -20.48 -14.55 6.16
N PHE A 240 -20.41 -13.44 5.42
CA PHE A 240 -21.56 -12.55 5.20
C PHE A 240 -22.62 -13.19 4.29
N SER A 241 -22.23 -14.02 3.32
CA SER A 241 -23.13 -14.79 2.46
C SER A 241 -23.99 -15.78 3.26
N ASN A 242 -23.40 -16.41 4.28
CA ASN A 242 -24.06 -17.39 5.15
C ASN A 242 -24.79 -16.75 6.35
N MET A 243 -24.60 -15.46 6.60
CA MET A 243 -25.29 -14.74 7.67
C MET A 243 -26.69 -14.29 7.23
N THR A 244 -27.63 -14.14 8.17
CA THR A 244 -28.96 -13.62 7.83
C THR A 244 -28.86 -12.19 7.26
N PRO A 245 -29.64 -11.82 6.22
CA PRO A 245 -29.51 -10.51 5.59
C PRO A 245 -29.64 -9.33 6.55
N LYS A 246 -30.51 -9.45 7.57
CA LYS A 246 -30.73 -8.42 8.58
C LYS A 246 -29.54 -8.24 9.52
N SER A 247 -28.94 -9.34 9.98
CA SER A 247 -27.73 -9.29 10.82
C SER A 247 -26.53 -8.76 10.03
N ALA A 248 -26.39 -9.19 8.78
CA ALA A 248 -25.37 -8.67 7.87
C ALA A 248 -25.49 -7.16 7.67
N ALA A 249 -26.69 -6.67 7.37
CA ALA A 249 -26.95 -5.25 7.19
C ALA A 249 -26.57 -4.42 8.43
N ALA A 250 -26.97 -4.86 9.63
CA ALA A 250 -26.66 -4.15 10.87
C ALA A 250 -25.14 -4.02 11.09
N VAL A 251 -24.39 -5.10 10.91
CA VAL A 251 -22.93 -5.10 11.08
C VAL A 251 -22.24 -4.24 10.02
N LEU A 252 -22.69 -4.32 8.76
CA LEU A 252 -22.10 -3.54 7.67
C LEU A 252 -22.35 -2.05 7.81
N VAL A 253 -23.48 -1.62 8.39
CA VAL A 253 -23.76 -0.20 8.67
C VAL A 253 -22.76 0.36 9.69
N GLU A 254 -22.56 -0.33 10.81
CA GLU A 254 -21.59 0.06 11.84
C GLU A 254 -20.17 0.06 11.28
N MET A 255 -19.82 -0.98 10.52
CA MET A 255 -18.50 -1.10 9.91
C MET A 255 -18.25 -0.04 8.84
N TYR A 256 -19.28 0.40 8.10
CA TYR A 256 -19.13 1.45 7.10
C TYR A 256 -18.76 2.79 7.71
N ALA A 257 -19.21 3.08 8.94
CA ALA A 257 -18.83 4.30 9.65
C ALA A 257 -17.33 4.34 9.99
N VAL A 258 -16.70 3.17 10.21
CA VAL A 258 -15.29 3.05 10.61
C VAL A 258 -14.38 2.76 9.42
N ASN A 259 -14.80 1.90 8.50
CA ASN A 259 -14.01 1.45 7.35
C ASN A 259 -14.87 1.18 6.10
N PRO A 260 -15.20 2.22 5.31
CA PRO A 260 -15.98 2.10 4.09
C PRO A 260 -15.38 1.14 3.06
N THR A 261 -14.05 1.14 2.91
CA THR A 261 -13.34 0.34 1.91
C THR A 261 -13.49 -1.16 2.19
N LYS A 262 -13.32 -1.58 3.45
CA LYS A 262 -13.50 -2.99 3.84
C LYS A 262 -14.92 -3.50 3.62
N VAL A 263 -15.93 -2.65 3.80
CA VAL A 263 -17.33 -3.02 3.52
C VAL A 263 -17.53 -3.30 2.03
N LEU A 264 -16.95 -2.48 1.15
CA LEU A 264 -17.00 -2.68 -0.29
C LEU A 264 -16.27 -3.96 -0.70
N ASP A 265 -15.10 -4.22 -0.13
CA ASP A 265 -14.33 -5.44 -0.38
C ASP A 265 -15.13 -6.70 0.04
N ILE A 266 -15.76 -6.68 1.21
CA ILE A 266 -16.59 -7.80 1.68
C ILE A 266 -17.81 -8.00 0.80
N LEU A 267 -18.50 -6.93 0.42
CA LEU A 267 -19.68 -7.00 -0.44
C LEU A 267 -19.33 -7.50 -1.83
N THR A 268 -18.19 -7.09 -2.41
CA THR A 268 -17.71 -7.61 -3.71
C THR A 268 -17.32 -9.08 -3.66
N ALA A 269 -16.91 -9.60 -2.50
CA ALA A 269 -16.60 -11.02 -2.29
C ALA A 269 -17.79 -11.88 -1.84
N THR A 270 -18.94 -11.28 -1.54
CA THR A 270 -20.19 -11.97 -1.18
C THR A 270 -20.86 -12.54 -2.43
N ASP A 271 -21.52 -13.69 -2.38
CA ASP A 271 -22.24 -14.21 -3.56
C ASP A 271 -23.33 -13.23 -4.04
N THR A 272 -23.62 -13.22 -5.34
CA THR A 272 -24.53 -12.23 -5.94
C THR A 272 -25.94 -12.26 -5.35
N GLN A 273 -26.44 -13.44 -4.97
CA GLN A 273 -27.79 -13.60 -4.44
C GLN A 273 -27.87 -13.11 -2.98
N ALA A 274 -26.91 -13.49 -2.13
CA ALA A 274 -26.84 -12.99 -0.76
C ALA A 274 -26.52 -11.50 -0.74
N ARG A 275 -25.63 -11.00 -1.61
CA ARG A 275 -25.32 -9.58 -1.75
C ARG A 275 -26.57 -8.77 -2.08
N SER A 276 -27.41 -9.23 -3.01
CA SER A 276 -28.69 -8.58 -3.32
C SER A 276 -29.62 -8.52 -2.10
N LYS A 277 -29.77 -9.62 -1.36
CA LYS A 277 -30.59 -9.68 -0.14
C LYS A 277 -30.04 -8.79 0.99
N ILE A 278 -28.72 -8.77 1.16
CA ILE A 278 -28.03 -7.92 2.14
C ILE A 278 -28.19 -6.45 1.76
N MET A 279 -28.08 -6.08 0.48
CA MET A 279 -28.33 -4.72 0.01
C MET A 279 -29.77 -4.26 0.20
N SER A 280 -30.75 -5.15 0.02
CA SER A 280 -32.15 -4.85 0.36
C SER A 280 -32.30 -4.59 1.86
N ALA A 281 -31.78 -5.47 2.72
CA ALA A 281 -31.86 -5.30 4.16
C ALA A 281 -31.08 -4.07 4.66
N LEU A 282 -30.01 -3.68 3.96
CA LEU A 282 -29.20 -2.51 4.27
C LEU A 282 -29.91 -1.21 3.85
N ALA A 283 -30.69 -1.22 2.76
CA ALA A 283 -31.59 -0.12 2.41
C ALA A 283 -32.73 0.06 3.43
N ASP A 284 -33.26 -1.05 3.97
CA ASP A 284 -34.25 -1.01 5.04
C ASP A 284 -33.68 -0.48 6.37
N ALA A 285 -32.42 -0.84 6.68
CA ALA A 285 -31.75 -0.43 7.91
C ALA A 285 -31.21 1.02 7.85
N ASN A 286 -30.57 1.42 6.74
CA ASN A 286 -30.01 2.75 6.55
C ASN A 286 -29.92 3.11 5.06
N LYS A 287 -30.93 3.88 4.59
CA LYS A 287 -31.07 4.30 3.18
C LYS A 287 -29.87 5.11 2.66
N ASP A 288 -29.26 5.96 3.50
CA ASP A 288 -28.13 6.80 3.11
C ASP A 288 -26.85 5.97 2.92
N THR A 289 -26.55 5.07 3.86
CA THR A 289 -25.43 4.12 3.73
C THR A 289 -25.63 3.19 2.53
N ALA A 290 -26.85 2.72 2.29
CA ALA A 290 -27.18 1.89 1.13
C ALA A 290 -26.91 2.59 -0.21
N ALA A 291 -27.32 3.85 -0.34
CA ALA A 291 -27.07 4.64 -1.53
C ALA A 291 -25.58 4.87 -1.77
N LYS A 292 -24.82 5.19 -0.70
CA LYS A 292 -23.37 5.40 -0.75
C LYS A 292 -22.58 4.14 -1.09
N ILE A 293 -23.00 2.98 -0.58
CA ILE A 293 -22.39 1.70 -0.92
C ILE A 293 -22.69 1.36 -2.38
N THR A 294 -23.96 1.49 -2.81
CA THR A 294 -24.38 1.13 -4.17
C THR A 294 -23.65 1.97 -5.23
N SER A 295 -23.49 3.28 -5.02
CA SER A 295 -22.76 4.13 -5.96
C SER A 295 -21.30 3.72 -6.11
N LYS A 296 -20.65 3.30 -5.02
CA LYS A 296 -19.26 2.86 -5.02
C LYS A 296 -19.05 1.43 -5.49
N LEU A 297 -20.06 0.56 -5.38
CA LEU A 297 -19.98 -0.83 -5.81
C LEU A 297 -20.23 -0.99 -7.33
N GLY A 298 -20.93 -0.04 -7.95
CA GLY A 298 -21.18 0.01 -9.39
C GLY A 298 -20.21 0.89 -10.19
N SER A 299 -19.21 1.47 -9.52
CA SER A 299 -18.10 2.22 -10.12
C SER A 299 -16.88 1.31 -10.27
#